data_AF-I4GAT8-F1
#
_entry.id   AF-I4GAT8-F1
#
_cell.length_a   1.000
_cell.length_b   1.000
_cell.length_c   1.000
_cell.angle_alpha   90.00
_cell.angle_beta   90.00
_cell.angle_gamma   90.00
#
_symmetry.space_group_name_H-M   'P 1'
#
loop_
_entity.id
_entity.type
_entity.pdbx_description
1 polymer ?
#
loop_
_entity_poly.entity_id
_entity_poly.type
_entity_poly.pdbx_seq_one_letter_code
_entity_poly.pdbx_strand_id
1 'polypeptide(L)' 'MLKVECKKWNQSLEILREEALQAEHPRTRERLMALYEICGGTNATLVGKKTGRNPQTIRSGYIDTMNRV' A
#
# COMPACT_ATOMS: atom_id res chain seq x y z
N MET A 1 -2.87 -12.11 -10.90
CA MET A 1 -2.41 -10.73 -10.65
C MET A 1 -3.07 -10.27 -9.35
N LEU A 2 -2.33 -10.13 -8.25
CA LEU A 2 -2.88 -9.77 -6.94
C LEU A 2 -3.40 -8.33 -7.00
N LYS A 3 -4.73 -8.18 -6.97
CA LYS A 3 -5.41 -6.89 -6.83
C LYS A 3 -5.67 -6.69 -5.34
N VAL A 4 -5.27 -5.53 -4.81
CA VAL A 4 -5.70 -5.13 -3.46
C VAL A 4 -7.19 -4.86 -3.56
N GLU A 5 -8.00 -5.59 -2.79
CA GLU A 5 -9.46 -5.37 -2.73
C GLU A 5 -9.76 -4.18 -1.84
N CYS A 6 -9.45 -2.97 -2.32
CA CYS A 6 -9.68 -1.73 -1.57
C CYS A 6 -11.19 -1.52 -1.27
N LYS A 7 -12.07 -2.19 -2.01
CA LYS A 7 -13.53 -2.25 -1.72
C LYS A 7 -13.86 -2.92 -0.39
N LYS A 8 -13.06 -3.86 0.11
CA LYS A 8 -13.29 -4.49 1.43
C LYS A 8 -12.99 -3.56 2.59
N TRP A 9 -12.18 -2.53 2.36
CA TRP A 9 -11.66 -1.70 3.44
C TRP A 9 -12.58 -0.56 3.84
N ASN A 10 -13.60 -0.23 3.03
CA ASN A 10 -14.57 0.85 3.30
C ASN A 10 -13.95 2.21 3.72
N GLN A 11 -12.63 2.35 3.57
CA GLN A 11 -11.81 3.50 3.92
C GLN A 11 -11.42 4.17 2.61
N SER A 12 -11.82 5.43 2.48
CA SER A 12 -11.50 6.28 1.35
C SER A 12 -9.98 6.32 1.14
N LEU A 13 -9.54 6.35 -0.11
CA LEU A 13 -8.14 6.56 -0.52
C LEU A 13 -7.48 7.73 0.24
N GLU A 14 -8.27 8.73 0.59
CA GLU A 14 -7.87 9.91 1.37
C GLU A 14 -7.36 9.55 2.76
N ILE A 15 -7.98 8.59 3.45
CA ILE A 15 -7.56 8.15 4.80
C ILE A 15 -6.17 7.52 4.72
N LEU A 16 -5.91 6.65 3.74
CA LEU A 16 -4.58 6.06 3.54
C LEU A 16 -3.50 7.12 3.30
N ARG A 17 -3.86 8.20 2.58
CA ARG A 17 -2.96 9.32 2.34
C ARG A 17 -2.72 10.13 3.60
N GLU A 18 -3.76 10.44 4.36
CA GLU A 18 -3.65 11.17 5.62
C GLU A 18 -2.84 10.40 6.66
N GLU A 19 -3.13 9.11 6.85
CA GLU A 19 -2.36 8.25 7.75
C GLU A 19 -0.90 8.14 7.29
N ALA A 20 -0.64 8.08 5.99
CA ALA A 20 0.74 8.08 5.49
C ALA A 20 1.48 9.38 5.86
N LEU A 21 0.80 10.52 5.75
CA LEU A 21 1.39 11.83 6.07
C LEU A 21 1.61 12.00 7.57
N GLN A 22 0.72 11.44 8.41
CA GLN A 22 0.83 11.46 9.87
C GLN A 22 1.75 10.36 10.43
N ALA A 23 2.10 9.35 9.63
CA ALA A 23 2.92 8.24 10.09
C ALA A 23 4.34 8.70 10.46
N GLU A 24 4.64 8.65 11.75
CA GLU A 24 5.94 9.00 12.33
C GLU A 24 7.05 8.08 11.81
N HIS A 25 6.77 6.79 11.68
CA HIS A 25 7.76 5.81 11.22
C HIS A 25 7.87 5.78 9.68
N PRO A 26 9.06 6.00 9.07
CA PRO A 26 9.23 6.05 7.62
C PRO A 26 8.74 4.81 6.87
N ARG A 27 8.95 3.63 7.45
CA ARG A 27 8.49 2.35 6.87
C ARG A 27 6.95 2.21 6.83
N THR A 28 6.26 2.80 7.79
CA THR A 28 4.79 2.80 7.85
C THR A 28 4.24 3.75 6.78
N ARG A 29 4.87 4.93 6.63
CA ARG A 29 4.57 5.88 5.57
C ARG A 29 4.79 5.31 4.17
N GLU A 30 5.92 4.63 3.93
CA GLU A 30 6.18 3.93 2.67
C GLU A 30 5.08 2.90 2.36
N ARG A 31 4.69 2.10 3.36
CA ARG A 31 3.65 1.08 3.21
C ARG A 31 2.29 1.68 2.87
N LEU A 32 1.88 2.74 3.57
CA LEU A 32 0.58 3.39 3.36
C LEU A 32 0.52 4.10 2.00
N MET A 33 1.60 4.79 1.59
CA MET A 33 1.70 5.37 0.24
C MET A 33 1.67 4.30 -0.86
N ALA A 34 2.35 3.17 -0.64
CA ALA A 34 2.31 2.05 -1.58
C ALA A 34 0.89 1.50 -1.76
N LEU A 35 0.13 1.37 -0.67
CA LEU A 35 -1.26 0.94 -0.71
C LEU A 35 -2.17 1.97 -1.39
N TYR A 36 -1.98 3.26 -1.11
CA TYR A 36 -2.67 4.35 -1.79
C TYR A 36 -2.46 4.28 -3.31
N GLU A 37 -1.22 4.16 -3.79
CA GLU A 37 -0.93 4.07 -5.22
C GLU A 37 -1.58 2.83 -5.86
N ILE A 38 -1.53 1.67 -5.18
CA ILE A 38 -2.13 0.43 -5.70
C ILE A 38 -3.66 0.53 -5.74
N CYS A 39 -4.28 1.12 -4.71
CA CYS A 39 -5.71 1.36 -4.68
C CYS A 39 -6.16 2.40 -5.72
N GLY A 40 -5.30 3.37 -6.06
CA GLY A 40 -5.53 4.36 -7.11
C GLY A 40 -5.37 3.82 -8.55
N GLY A 41 -5.15 2.51 -8.72
CA GLY A 41 -5.05 1.86 -10.04
C GLY A 41 -3.62 1.50 -10.48
N THR A 42 -2.61 1.77 -9.65
CA THR A 42 -1.23 1.30 -9.90
C THR A 42 -1.09 -0.17 -9.45
N ASN A 43 0.05 -0.80 -9.71
CA ASN A 43 0.34 -2.16 -9.26
C ASN A 43 1.60 -2.23 -8.39
N ALA A 44 1.70 -3.27 -7.56
CA ALA A 44 2.81 -3.48 -6.63
C ALA A 44 4.19 -3.55 -7.30
N THR A 45 4.26 -3.93 -8.59
CA THR A 45 5.51 -3.98 -9.35
C THR A 45 6.01 -2.58 -9.69
N LEU A 46 5.13 -1.67 -10.12
CA LEU A 46 5.46 -0.29 -10.42
C LEU A 46 5.80 0.48 -9.14
N VAL A 47 5.03 0.27 -8.08
CA VAL A 47 5.34 0.87 -6.77
C VAL A 47 6.69 0.39 -6.27
N GLY A 48 6.98 -0.91 -6.34
CA GLY A 48 8.28 -1.46 -5.93
C GLY A 48 9.45 -0.86 -6.72
N LYS A 49 9.28 -0.66 -8.03
CA LYS A 49 10.27 0.05 -8.86
C LYS A 49 10.47 1.50 -8.42
N LYS A 50 9.40 2.24 -8.15
CA LYS A 50 9.48 3.64 -7.71
C LYS A 50 10.13 3.80 -6.34
N THR A 51 9.82 2.92 -5.40
CA THR A 51 10.34 2.99 -4.03
C THR A 51 11.67 2.25 -3.86
N GLY A 52 12.24 1.67 -4.93
CA GLY A 52 13.44 0.84 -4.86
C GLY A 52 13.28 -0.44 -4.01
N ARG A 53 12.03 -0.88 -3.77
CA ARG A 53 11.72 -2.06 -2.96
C ARG A 53 11.39 -3.25 -3.85
N ASN A 54 11.76 -4.44 -3.38
CA ASN A 54 11.38 -5.66 -4.07
C ASN A 54 9.83 -5.74 -4.14
N PRO A 55 9.22 -5.86 -5.34
CA PRO A 55 7.78 -6.01 -5.51
C PRO A 55 7.16 -7.14 -4.68
N GLN A 56 7.94 -8.19 -4.40
CA GLN A 56 7.54 -9.32 -3.57
C GLN A 56 7.36 -8.92 -2.11
N THR A 57 8.19 -8.00 -1.61
CA THR A 57 8.05 -7.43 -0.26
C THR A 57 6.81 -6.57 -0.14
N ILE A 58 6.46 -5.81 -1.19
CA ILE A 58 5.21 -5.04 -1.21
C ILE A 58 4.01 -5.98 -1.21
N ARG A 59 4.06 -7.03 -2.03
CA ARG A 59 2.99 -8.03 -2.13
C ARG A 59 2.79 -8.80 -0.83
N SER A 60 3.83 -9.46 -0.32
CA SER A 60 3.67 -10.32 0.86
C SER A 60 3.73 -9.55 2.19
N GLY A 61 4.48 -8.45 2.25
CA GLY A 61 4.62 -7.67 3.49
C GLY A 61 3.49 -6.67 3.70
N TYR A 62 2.97 -6.05 2.64
CA TYR A 62 1.97 -4.99 2.78
C TYR A 62 0.57 -5.48 2.43
N ILE A 63 0.41 -6.20 1.32
CA ILE A 63 -0.92 -6.69 0.90
C ILE A 63 -1.38 -7.84 1.80
N ASP A 64 -0.54 -8.84 2.08
CA ASP A 64 -0.98 -9.96 2.95
C ASP A 64 -1.23 -9.52 4.39
N THR A 65 -0.41 -8.61 4.94
CA THR A 65 -0.63 -8.08 6.29
C THR A 65 -1.94 -7.28 6.38
N MET A 66 -2.34 -6.60 5.30
CA MET A 66 -3.62 -5.89 5.26
C MET A 66 -4.81 -6.81 4.96
N ASN A 67 -4.62 -7.94 4.28
CA ASN A 67 -5.68 -8.92 4.00
C ASN A 67 -5.95 -9.90 5.16
N ARG A 68 -5.06 -9.98 6.15
CA ARG A 68 -5.18 -10.86 7.33
C ARG A 68 -5.84 -10.20 8.54
N VAL A 69 -6.03 -8.88 8.52
CA VAL A 69 -6.74 -8.10 9.54
C VAL A 69 -8.11 -7.75 9.00
#